data_AF-A0A453QYZ8-F1
#
_entry.id   AF-A0A453QYZ8-F1
#
_cell.length_a   1.000
_cell.length_b   1.000
_cell.length_c   1.000
_cell.angle_alpha   90.00
_cell.angle_beta   90.00
_cell.angle_gamma   90.00
#
_symmetry.space_group_name_H-M   'P 1'
#
loop_
_entity.id
_entity.type
_entity.pdbx_description
1 polymer ?
#
loop_
_entity_poly.entity_id
_entity_poly.type
_entity_poly.pdbx_seq_one_letter_code
_entity_poly.pdbx_strand_id
1 'polypeptide(L)' 'GMYHASVRLRCPDFEMSLTGGLRPTPHEAKCSAAANMILELHKKAEEQEQ' A
#
# COMPACT_ATOMS: atom_id res chain seq x y z
N GLY A 1 4.28 21.78 -4.19
CA GLY A 1 5.22 20.66 -3.99
C GLY A 1 4.48 19.35 -4.13
N MET A 2 5.17 18.25 -4.42
CA MET A 2 4.56 16.91 -4.48
C MET A 2 4.61 16.24 -3.11
N TYR A 3 3.59 15.45 -2.80
CA TYR A 3 3.48 14.70 -1.55
C TYR A 3 3.74 13.22 -1.79
N HIS A 4 4.26 12.59 -0.75
CA HIS A 4 4.55 11.17 -0.69
C HIS A 4 3.90 10.58 0.56
N ALA A 5 3.40 9.35 0.47
CA ALA A 5 2.84 8.65 1.61
C ALA A 5 3.19 7.17 1.55
N SER A 6 3.29 6.56 2.72
CA SER A 6 3.47 5.12 2.89
C SER A 6 2.42 4.58 3.85
N VAL A 7 2.02 3.33 3.64
CA VAL A 7 1.14 2.58 4.54
C VAL A 7 1.90 1.36 5.05
N ARG A 8 1.76 1.07 6.34
CA ARG A 8 2.32 -0.12 6.98
C ARG A 8 1.19 -0.95 7.56
N LEU A 9 1.14 -2.22 7.18
CA LEU A 9 0.27 -3.23 7.75
C LEU A 9 1.13 -4.20 8.57
N ARG A 10 0.70 -4.47 9.80
CA ARG A 10 1.40 -5.37 10.72
C ARG A 10 0.40 -6.31 11.37
N CYS A 11 0.66 -7.59 11.22
CA CYS A 11 0.00 -8.73 11.84
C CYS A 11 1.06 -9.60 12.54
N PRO A 12 0.69 -10.53 13.41
CA PRO A 12 1.65 -11.38 14.13
C PRO A 12 2.65 -12.10 13.22
N ASP A 13 2.18 -12.63 12.09
CA ASP A 13 3.00 -13.43 11.16
C ASP A 13 3.26 -12.73 9.82
N PHE A 14 2.84 -11.46 9.69
CA PHE A 14 2.88 -10.75 8.42
C PHE A 14 3.12 -9.26 8.61
N GLU A 15 4.13 -8.72 7.95
CA GLU A 15 4.40 -7.29 7.89
C GLU A 15 4.57 -6.86 6.43
N MET A 16 3.91 -5.77 6.06
CA MET A 16 4.04 -5.17 4.73
C MET A 16 4.07 -3.66 4.85
N SER A 17 4.99 -3.02 4.14
CA SER A 17 5.08 -1.57 4.04
C SER A 17 5.16 -1.20 2.58
N LEU A 18 4.23 -0.37 2.12
CA LEU A 18 4.18 0.08 0.74
C LEU A 18 4.11 1.59 0.65
N THR A 19 4.66 2.04 -0.46
CA THR A 19 4.78 3.44 -0.80
C THR A 19 3.84 3.76 -1.94
N GLY A 20 3.09 4.86 -1.80
CA GLY A 20 2.25 5.39 -2.87
C GLY A 20 3.06 6.23 -3.86
N GLY A 21 2.46 6.52 -5.01
CA GLY A 21 3.04 7.45 -5.97
C GLY A 21 3.11 8.88 -5.43
N LEU A 22 3.96 9.70 -6.05
CA LEU A 22 3.99 11.15 -5.81
C LEU A 22 2.67 11.78 -6.28
N ARG A 23 2.03 12.57 -5.40
CA ARG A 23 0.74 13.21 -5.72
C ARG A 23 0.69 14.69 -5.37
N PRO A 24 -0.14 15.49 -6.08
CA PRO A 24 -0.30 16.92 -5.81
C PRO A 24 -0.83 17.25 -4.42
N THR A 25 -1.61 16.34 -3.80
CA THR A 25 -2.15 16.54 -2.45
C THR A 25 -1.77 15.42 -1.48
N PRO A 26 -1.75 15.69 -0.16
CA PRO A 26 -1.53 14.65 0.84
C PRO A 26 -2.60 13.55 0.80
N HIS A 27 -3.85 13.91 0.51
CA HIS A 27 -4.96 12.95 0.44
C HIS A 27 -4.75 11.96 -0.71
N GLU A 28 -4.45 12.47 -1.90
CA GLU A 28 -4.16 11.61 -3.05
C GLU A 28 -2.93 10.72 -2.81
N ALA A 29 -1.89 11.23 -2.14
CA ALA A 29 -0.71 10.42 -1.82
C ALA A 29 -1.07 9.24 -0.91
N LYS A 30 -1.90 9.47 0.12
CA LYS A 30 -2.42 8.42 1.01
C LYS A 30 -3.29 7.42 0.25
N CYS A 31 -4.22 7.89 -0.58
CA CYS A 31 -5.06 7.02 -1.40
C CYS A 31 -4.22 6.18 -2.36
N SER A 32 -3.17 6.76 -2.96
CA SER A 32 -2.25 6.02 -3.81
C SER A 32 -1.49 4.93 -3.05
N ALA A 33 -1.04 5.20 -1.83
CA ALA A 33 -0.36 4.20 -1.00
C ALA A 33 -1.31 3.07 -0.56
N ALA A 34 -2.54 3.43 -0.19
CA ALA A 34 -3.58 2.45 0.19
C ALA A 34 -3.98 1.55 -1.00
N ALA A 35 -4.15 2.12 -2.20
CA ALA A 35 -4.45 1.34 -3.39
C ALA A 35 -3.36 0.31 -3.71
N ASN A 36 -2.08 0.68 -3.58
CA ASN A 36 -0.97 -0.25 -3.74
C ASN A 36 -1.01 -1.39 -2.71
N MET A 37 -1.34 -1.09 -1.45
CA MET A 37 -1.49 -2.10 -0.40
C MET A 37 -2.61 -3.10 -0.70
N ILE A 38 -3.77 -2.60 -1.12
CA ILE A 38 -4.88 -3.48 -1.50
C ILE A 38 -4.46 -4.40 -2.65
N LEU A 39 -3.82 -3.86 -3.69
CA LEU A 39 -3.39 -4.63 -4.86
C LEU A 39 -2.37 -5.73 -4.50
N GLU A 40 -1.38 -5.42 -3.67
CA GLU A 40 -0.39 -6.42 -3.22
C GLU A 40 -0.97 -7.45 -2.25
N LEU A 41 -1.94 -7.07 -1.43
CA LEU A 41 -2.67 -8.02 -0.58
C LEU A 41 -3.48 -9.01 -1.41
N HIS A 42 -4.15 -8.54 -2.47
CA HIS A 42 -4.88 -9.43 -3.39
C HIS A 42 -3.95 -10.42 -4.09
N LYS A 43 -2.82 -9.96 -4.63
CA LYS A 43 -1.81 -10.86 -5.24
C LYS A 43 -1.34 -11.93 -4.26
N LYS A 44 -1.03 -11.53 -3.03
CA LYS A 44 -0.59 -12.48 -1.99
C LYS A 44 -1.67 -13.49 -1.60
N ALA A 45 -2.94 -13.09 -1.61
CA ALA A 45 -4.04 -14.02 -1.37
C ALA A 45 -4.12 -15.06 -2.50
N GLU A 46 -4.00 -14.64 -3.76
CA GLU A 46 -4.01 -15.54 -4.93
C GLU A 46 -2.78 -16.48 -4.97
N GLU A 47 -1.60 -16.02 -4.53
CA GLU A 47 -0.39 -16.85 -4.41
C GLU A 47 -0.52 -17.97 -3.36
N GLN A 48 -1.34 -17.78 -2.32
CA GLN A 48 -1.53 -18.77 -1.25
C GLN A 48 -2.59 -19.83 -1.58
N GLU A 49 -3.38 -19.65 -2.64
CA GLU A 49 -4.40 -20.59 -3.09
C GLU A 49 -3.87 -21.65 -4.07
N GLN A 50 -2.57 -21.62 -4.43
CA GLN A 50 -1.89 -22.59 -5.30
C GLN A 50 -1.00 -23.55 -4.51
#